data_AF-A0A8J8A997-F1
#
_entry.id   AF-A0A8J8A997-F1
#
_cell.length_a   1.000
_cell.length_b   1.000
_cell.length_c   1.000
_cell.angle_alpha   90.00
_cell.angle_beta   90.00
_cell.angle_gamma   90.00
#
_symmetry.space_group_name_H-M   'P 1'
#
loop_
_entity.id
_entity.type
_entity.pdbx_description
1 polymer ?
#
loop_
_entity_poly.entity_id
_entity_poly.type
_entity_poly.pdbx_seq_one_letter_code
_entity_poly.pdbx_strand_id
1 'polypeptide(L)'
;MKRALVTLTPPESKRLIAKAVVAMPEVQHALKHGFVYIATGTTTAYIAEEILGKEIDKEKWTVGVISKGRTCVTPKATWPKHLVLYKGEPFDDPLEALKQMGPKDVFIKGANAIDINWNVAVFAAAPDGGTIGKTFGWTITKGVFTITPVSLEKFVPTPVEESAKLTGIYSFDWGTGLYSALVPIPHSHPITEVEAYRILAGVEAIPIAAGGAGGAEGSVTLVLEGEDEAMERAKEITKAVKGEPHLKPYTEDCSVCPFAKICGLGSGVF
;
A
#
# COMPACT_ATOMS: atom_id res chain seq x y z
N MET A 1 -32.09 -3.31 -7.86
CA MET A 1 -30.68 -3.78 -7.84
C MET A 1 -30.17 -4.09 -9.23
N LYS A 2 -29.14 -3.36 -9.67
CA LYS A 2 -28.36 -3.59 -10.89
C LYS A 2 -27.03 -4.25 -10.54
N ARG A 3 -26.42 -4.90 -11.55
CA ARG A 3 -25.06 -5.45 -11.44
C ARG A 3 -24.15 -4.92 -12.53
N ALA A 4 -22.87 -4.77 -12.20
CA ALA A 4 -21.82 -4.47 -13.16
C ALA A 4 -20.63 -5.42 -12.96
N LEU A 5 -19.95 -5.73 -14.05
CA LEU A 5 -18.66 -6.42 -14.03
C LEU A 5 -17.56 -5.38 -14.23
N VAL A 6 -16.61 -5.32 -13.30
CA VAL A 6 -15.51 -4.35 -13.36
C VAL A 6 -14.18 -5.07 -13.18
N THR A 7 -13.25 -4.83 -14.10
CA THR A 7 -11.86 -5.27 -13.97
C THR A 7 -10.93 -4.06 -13.87
N LEU A 8 -10.12 -4.05 -12.81
CA LEU A 8 -9.15 -3.00 -12.52
C LEU A 8 -7.74 -3.60 -12.55
N THR A 9 -6.84 -2.94 -13.27
CA THR A 9 -5.40 -3.21 -13.21
C THR A 9 -4.81 -2.66 -11.91
N PRO A 10 -3.59 -3.09 -11.51
CA PRO A 10 -2.94 -2.60 -10.28
C PRO A 10 -2.90 -1.08 -10.10
N PRO A 11 -2.55 -0.26 -11.12
CA PRO A 11 -2.59 1.20 -10.98
C PRO A 11 -4.00 1.74 -10.77
N GLU A 12 -4.98 1.25 -11.54
CA GLU A 12 -6.38 1.68 -11.46
C GLU A 12 -6.98 1.37 -10.07
N SER A 13 -6.68 0.17 -9.53
CA SER A 13 -7.02 -0.21 -8.16
C SER A 13 -6.39 0.73 -7.13
N LYS A 14 -5.09 1.07 -7.27
CA LYS A 14 -4.40 1.97 -6.35
C LYS A 14 -4.98 3.38 -6.39
N ARG A 15 -5.36 3.89 -7.56
CA ARG A 15 -6.05 5.16 -7.71
C ARG A 15 -7.43 5.14 -7.02
N LEU A 16 -8.22 4.09 -7.26
CA LEU A 16 -9.53 3.91 -6.62
C LEU A 16 -9.41 3.90 -5.09
N ILE A 17 -8.50 3.07 -4.56
CA ILE A 17 -8.22 2.96 -3.13
C ILE A 17 -7.75 4.31 -2.57
N ALA A 18 -6.90 5.04 -3.30
CA ALA A 18 -6.43 6.35 -2.84
C ALA A 18 -7.58 7.35 -2.68
N LYS A 19 -8.47 7.44 -3.68
CA LYS A 19 -9.68 8.28 -3.60
C LYS A 19 -10.55 7.91 -2.41
N ALA A 20 -10.74 6.62 -2.16
CA ALA A 20 -11.51 6.13 -1.02
C ALA A 20 -10.88 6.51 0.33
N VAL A 21 -9.57 6.30 0.48
CA VAL A 21 -8.86 6.66 1.71
C VAL A 21 -8.97 8.15 1.99
N VAL A 22 -8.78 9.01 0.98
CA VAL A 22 -8.94 10.47 1.17
C VAL A 22 -10.37 10.84 1.55
N ALA A 23 -11.38 10.15 1.04
CA ALA A 23 -12.77 10.41 1.37
C ALA A 23 -13.19 9.95 2.78
N MET A 24 -12.36 9.16 3.49
CA MET A 24 -12.70 8.65 4.82
C MET A 24 -12.88 9.79 5.85
N PRO A 25 -13.93 9.73 6.69
CA PRO A 25 -14.16 10.73 7.73
C PRO A 25 -12.97 10.95 8.68
N GLU A 26 -12.25 9.88 9.03
CA GLU A 26 -11.08 9.91 9.90
C GLU A 26 -9.93 10.69 9.27
N VAL A 27 -9.69 10.48 7.97
CA VAL A 27 -8.68 11.22 7.20
C VAL A 27 -9.08 12.68 7.08
N GLN A 28 -10.33 12.97 6.73
CA GLN A 28 -10.84 14.34 6.63
C GLN A 28 -10.80 15.09 7.98
N HIS A 29 -11.09 14.40 9.07
CA HIS A 29 -10.98 14.96 10.42
C HIS A 29 -9.51 15.27 10.76
N ALA A 30 -8.60 14.31 10.56
CA ALA A 30 -7.18 14.50 10.83
C ALA A 30 -6.55 15.61 9.96
N LEU A 31 -6.92 15.71 8.68
CA LEU A 31 -6.50 16.81 7.81
C LEU A 31 -6.94 18.19 8.32
N LYS A 32 -8.04 18.29 9.08
CA LYS A 32 -8.51 19.58 9.63
C LYS A 32 -7.99 19.87 11.03
N HIS A 33 -7.75 18.83 11.83
CA HIS A 33 -7.62 18.97 13.28
C HIS A 33 -6.35 18.36 13.86
N GLY A 34 -5.66 17.49 13.14
CA GLY A 34 -4.58 16.67 13.68
C GLY A 34 -3.51 16.32 12.66
N PHE A 35 -2.87 15.18 12.87
CA PHE A 35 -1.79 14.67 12.04
C PHE A 35 -2.28 13.63 11.03
N VAL A 36 -1.79 13.74 9.80
CA VAL A 36 -1.84 12.67 8.80
C VAL A 36 -0.40 12.32 8.44
N TYR A 37 0.02 11.12 8.84
CA TYR A 37 1.32 10.57 8.51
C TYR A 37 1.16 9.57 7.36
N ILE A 38 1.82 9.81 6.24
CA ILE A 38 1.80 8.92 5.07
C ILE A 38 3.19 8.32 4.88
N ALA A 39 3.31 7.05 5.27
CA ALA A 39 4.51 6.28 5.05
C ALA A 39 4.71 6.04 3.54
N THR A 40 5.98 6.00 3.12
CA THR A 40 6.32 5.89 1.70
C THR A 40 5.99 4.49 1.18
N GLY A 41 5.51 4.44 -0.05
CA GLY A 41 4.99 3.26 -0.72
C GLY A 41 4.31 3.65 -2.02
N THR A 42 4.39 2.80 -3.05
CA THR A 42 3.81 3.14 -4.36
C THR A 42 2.31 3.38 -4.28
N THR A 43 1.55 2.61 -3.49
CA THR A 43 0.13 2.82 -3.24
C THR A 43 -0.14 4.12 -2.46
N THR A 44 0.65 4.38 -1.41
CA THR A 44 0.47 5.59 -0.60
C THR A 44 0.88 6.87 -1.33
N ALA A 45 1.68 6.76 -2.40
CA ALA A 45 1.99 7.86 -3.31
C ALA A 45 0.73 8.40 -4.02
N TYR A 46 -0.20 7.52 -4.39
CA TYR A 46 -1.49 7.92 -4.95
C TYR A 46 -2.29 8.74 -3.94
N ILE A 47 -2.29 8.33 -2.66
CA ILE A 47 -2.98 9.08 -1.58
C ILE A 47 -2.33 10.45 -1.38
N ALA A 48 -1.00 10.51 -1.32
CA ALA A 48 -0.28 11.76 -1.21
C ALA A 48 -0.58 12.70 -2.39
N GLU A 49 -0.66 12.17 -3.61
CA GLU A 49 -1.03 12.93 -4.80
C GLU A 49 -2.47 13.44 -4.75
N GLU A 50 -3.44 12.61 -4.33
CA GLU A 50 -4.84 13.03 -4.17
C GLU A 50 -4.99 14.13 -3.11
N ILE A 51 -4.23 14.08 -2.01
CA ILE A 51 -4.28 15.11 -0.95
C ILE A 51 -3.58 16.40 -1.39
N LEU A 52 -2.42 16.28 -2.03
CA LEU A 52 -1.60 17.45 -2.39
C LEU A 52 -2.02 18.11 -3.71
N GLY A 53 -2.81 17.42 -4.53
CA GLY A 53 -3.25 17.92 -5.84
C GLY A 53 -2.11 18.11 -6.84
N LYS A 54 -0.98 17.44 -6.65
CA LYS A 54 0.21 17.53 -7.52
C LYS A 54 0.77 16.15 -7.83
N GLU A 55 1.31 16.01 -9.03
CA GLU A 55 1.89 14.76 -9.50
C GLU A 55 3.07 14.32 -8.64
N ILE A 56 3.11 13.02 -8.32
CA ILE A 56 4.21 12.36 -7.62
C ILE A 56 4.80 11.27 -8.50
N ASP A 57 6.13 11.20 -8.57
CA ASP A 57 6.90 10.08 -9.16
C ASP A 57 6.71 8.81 -8.30
N LYS A 58 5.60 8.09 -8.50
CA LYS A 58 5.11 7.05 -7.59
C LYS A 58 6.08 5.88 -7.47
N GLU A 59 6.75 5.51 -8.57
CA GLU A 59 7.78 4.47 -8.58
C GLU A 59 9.01 4.83 -7.74
N LYS A 60 9.30 6.12 -7.58
CA LYS A 60 10.40 6.62 -6.72
C LYS A 60 9.94 6.85 -5.29
N TRP A 61 8.63 6.88 -5.02
CA TRP A 61 8.07 7.09 -3.69
C TRP A 61 7.98 5.82 -2.85
N THR A 62 8.94 4.91 -2.99
CA THR A 62 9.08 3.70 -2.17
C THR A 62 10.54 3.32 -1.96
N VAL A 63 10.82 2.51 -0.93
CA VAL A 63 12.17 1.97 -0.65
C VAL A 63 12.25 0.51 -1.07
N GLY A 64 11.39 -0.35 -0.52
CA GLY A 64 11.29 -1.76 -0.90
C GLY A 64 10.28 -1.95 -2.04
N VAL A 65 10.61 -2.79 -3.01
CA VAL A 65 9.76 -3.03 -4.18
C VAL A 65 9.83 -4.48 -4.63
N ILE A 66 8.71 -5.00 -5.15
CA ILE A 66 8.70 -6.24 -5.93
C ILE A 66 8.64 -5.81 -7.40
N SER A 67 9.70 -6.09 -8.15
CA SER A 67 9.81 -5.71 -9.55
C SER A 67 10.71 -6.69 -10.28
N LYS A 68 10.47 -6.88 -11.59
CA LYS A 68 11.23 -7.82 -12.42
C LYS A 68 11.28 -9.25 -11.81
N GLY A 69 10.18 -9.69 -11.19
CA GLY A 69 10.06 -11.04 -10.61
C GLY A 69 10.82 -11.27 -9.30
N ARG A 70 11.30 -10.21 -8.63
CA ARG A 70 12.09 -10.31 -7.39
C ARG A 70 11.75 -9.24 -6.36
N THR A 71 11.94 -9.53 -5.07
CA THR A 71 12.05 -8.51 -4.03
C THR A 71 13.34 -7.72 -4.21
N CYS A 72 13.26 -6.41 -4.09
CA CYS A 72 14.35 -5.49 -4.38
C CYS A 72 14.19 -4.18 -3.60
N VAL A 73 15.13 -3.26 -3.81
CA VAL A 73 15.06 -1.88 -3.30
C VAL A 73 15.17 -0.89 -4.46
N THR A 74 14.61 0.30 -4.28
CA THR A 74 14.86 1.45 -5.15
C THR A 74 16.24 2.05 -4.87
N PRO A 75 16.80 2.84 -5.81
CA PRO A 75 18.08 3.49 -5.63
C PRO A 75 18.17 4.33 -4.35
N LYS A 76 19.21 4.09 -3.55
CA LYS A 76 19.39 4.77 -2.25
C LYS A 76 19.45 6.29 -2.37
N ALA A 77 20.06 6.78 -3.46
CA ALA A 77 20.19 8.20 -3.73
C ALA A 77 18.85 8.94 -3.89
N THR A 78 17.76 8.21 -4.18
CA THR A 78 16.43 8.78 -4.41
C THR A 78 15.40 8.35 -3.38
N TRP A 79 15.82 7.81 -2.23
CA TRP A 79 14.88 7.37 -1.22
C TRP A 79 14.00 8.52 -0.74
N PRO A 80 12.67 8.36 -0.76
CA PRO A 80 11.73 9.43 -0.48
C PRO A 80 11.65 9.69 1.02
N LYS A 81 11.27 10.92 1.38
CA LYS A 81 10.79 11.24 2.73
C LYS A 81 9.32 10.86 2.88
N HIS A 82 8.94 10.46 4.07
CA HIS A 82 7.53 10.32 4.46
C HIS A 82 6.84 11.69 4.37
N LEU A 83 5.58 11.70 3.92
CA LEU A 83 4.78 12.92 3.93
C LEU A 83 4.06 12.97 5.27
N VAL A 84 4.23 14.07 6.00
CA VAL A 84 3.53 14.30 7.25
C VAL A 84 2.85 15.65 7.16
N LEU A 85 1.57 15.67 7.51
CA LEU A 85 0.74 16.86 7.53
C LEU A 85 0.23 17.08 8.95
N TYR A 86 0.21 18.33 9.38
CA TYR A 86 -0.50 18.77 10.58
C TYR A 86 -1.55 19.80 10.17
N LYS A 87 -2.83 19.47 10.36
CA LYS A 87 -3.96 20.29 9.94
C LYS A 87 -3.89 20.68 8.45
N GLY A 88 -3.46 19.74 7.62
CA GLY A 88 -3.38 19.88 6.17
C GLY A 88 -2.07 20.49 5.67
N GLU A 89 -1.25 21.04 6.54
CA GLU A 89 0.00 21.70 6.18
C GLU A 89 1.22 20.77 6.40
N PRO A 90 2.26 20.85 5.54
CA PRO A 90 3.48 20.06 5.71
C PRO A 90 4.12 20.21 7.10
N PHE A 91 4.56 19.09 7.67
CA PHE A 91 5.27 19.01 8.93
C PHE A 91 6.60 18.27 8.74
N ASP A 92 7.72 18.93 9.01
CA ASP A 92 9.05 18.48 8.54
C ASP A 92 9.69 17.36 9.36
N ASP A 93 9.23 17.09 10.59
CA ASP A 93 9.81 16.08 11.47
C ASP A 93 8.86 14.89 11.69
N PRO A 94 9.03 13.79 10.92
CA PRO A 94 8.20 12.60 11.07
C PRO A 94 8.29 11.95 12.45
N LEU A 95 9.45 12.00 13.13
CA LEU A 95 9.58 11.39 14.45
C LEU A 95 8.84 12.23 15.50
N GLU A 96 8.97 13.55 15.43
CA GLU A 96 8.26 14.44 16.33
C GLU A 96 6.74 14.36 16.14
N ALA A 97 6.27 14.23 14.89
CA ALA A 97 4.86 13.95 14.63
C ALA A 97 4.39 12.65 15.33
N LEU A 98 5.12 11.54 15.19
CA LEU A 98 4.77 10.27 15.86
C LEU A 98 4.68 10.40 17.39
N LYS A 99 5.55 11.21 18.01
CA LYS A 99 5.49 11.50 19.45
C LYS A 99 4.27 12.30 19.86
N GLN A 100 3.65 13.07 18.96
CA GLN A 100 2.47 13.88 19.24
C GLN A 100 1.15 13.20 18.84
N MET A 101 1.17 12.30 17.85
CA MET A 101 -0.02 11.62 17.33
C MET A 101 -0.83 10.88 18.40
N GLY A 102 -2.15 10.79 18.26
CA GLY A 102 -3.03 10.02 19.14
C GLY A 102 -4.20 9.39 18.39
N PRO A 103 -5.25 8.95 19.11
CA PRO A 103 -6.35 8.19 18.52
C PRO A 103 -7.20 8.91 17.47
N LYS A 104 -7.06 10.24 17.35
CA LYS A 104 -7.77 11.06 16.36
C LYS A 104 -6.91 11.42 15.14
N ASP A 105 -5.65 10.99 15.14
CA ASP A 105 -4.70 11.18 14.06
C ASP A 105 -4.62 9.91 13.22
N VAL A 106 -4.16 10.07 11.97
CA VAL A 106 -4.13 8.98 11.00
C VAL A 106 -2.70 8.64 10.60
N PHE A 107 -2.36 7.36 10.66
CA PHE A 107 -1.15 6.81 10.08
C PHE A 107 -1.52 5.93 8.88
N ILE A 108 -0.95 6.21 7.71
CA ILE A 108 -1.25 5.51 6.45
C ILE A 108 -0.01 4.78 5.98
N LYS A 109 -0.11 3.47 5.78
CA LYS A 109 1.00 2.66 5.27
C LYS A 109 0.50 1.50 4.42
N GLY A 110 1.01 1.37 3.20
CA GLY A 110 0.69 0.23 2.33
C GLY A 110 1.26 -1.10 2.84
N ALA A 111 0.74 -2.21 2.31
CA ALA A 111 1.13 -3.57 2.65
C ALA A 111 1.67 -4.37 1.43
N ASN A 112 2.23 -5.54 1.71
CA ASN A 112 2.66 -6.55 0.73
C ASN A 112 1.74 -7.76 0.68
N ALA A 113 0.93 -7.99 1.71
CA ALA A 113 -0.02 -9.09 1.81
C ALA A 113 -1.29 -8.64 2.53
N ILE A 114 -2.42 -9.22 2.13
CA ILE A 114 -3.67 -9.26 2.88
C ILE A 114 -4.17 -10.71 2.90
N ASP A 115 -4.53 -11.25 4.06
CA ASP A 115 -4.96 -12.66 4.18
C ASP A 115 -6.48 -12.85 4.22
N ILE A 116 -6.90 -14.10 4.34
CA ILE A 116 -8.31 -14.53 4.44
C ILE A 116 -9.06 -13.94 5.65
N ASN A 117 -8.34 -13.48 6.67
CA ASN A 117 -8.89 -12.85 7.87
C ASN A 117 -8.85 -11.32 7.78
N TRP A 118 -8.51 -10.76 6.60
CA TRP A 118 -8.30 -9.32 6.39
C TRP A 118 -7.13 -8.74 7.21
N ASN A 119 -6.21 -9.58 7.68
CA ASN A 119 -4.99 -9.10 8.29
C ASN A 119 -3.97 -8.77 7.20
N VAL A 120 -3.18 -7.72 7.43
CA VAL A 120 -2.20 -7.24 6.46
C VAL A 120 -0.79 -7.34 7.02
N ALA A 121 0.17 -7.48 6.11
CA ALA A 121 1.57 -7.49 6.46
C ALA A 121 2.43 -6.81 5.39
N VAL A 122 3.57 -6.29 5.81
CA VAL A 122 4.52 -5.57 4.96
C VAL A 122 5.89 -6.23 5.04
N PHE A 123 6.63 -6.19 3.94
CA PHE A 123 8.02 -6.64 3.97
C PHE A 123 8.93 -5.61 4.67
N ALA A 124 9.88 -6.12 5.44
CA ALA A 124 10.97 -5.37 6.05
C ALA A 124 12.30 -6.09 5.77
N ALA A 125 13.17 -5.45 4.99
CA ALA A 125 14.51 -5.96 4.68
C ALA A 125 15.61 -5.32 5.54
N ALA A 126 15.32 -4.19 6.19
CA ALA A 126 16.27 -3.54 7.08
C ALA A 126 16.34 -4.28 8.42
N PRO A 127 17.53 -4.46 9.02
CA PRO A 127 17.69 -5.20 10.28
C PRO A 127 17.01 -4.54 11.47
N ASP A 128 16.73 -3.23 11.39
CA ASP A 128 15.96 -2.46 12.37
C ASP A 128 14.44 -2.45 12.11
N GLY A 129 13.96 -3.29 11.18
CA GLY A 129 12.56 -3.34 10.77
C GLY A 129 12.13 -2.21 9.82
N GLY A 130 13.04 -1.31 9.43
CA GLY A 130 12.77 -0.21 8.50
C GLY A 130 11.68 0.74 9.03
N THR A 131 10.84 1.26 8.13
CA THR A 131 9.76 2.18 8.53
C THR A 131 8.81 1.54 9.53
N ILE A 132 8.36 0.29 9.30
CA ILE A 132 7.39 -0.33 10.22
C ILE A 132 8.00 -0.48 11.62
N GLY A 133 9.23 -1.00 11.75
CA GLY A 133 9.89 -1.13 13.05
C GLY A 133 10.02 0.20 13.80
N LYS A 134 10.26 1.30 13.08
CA LYS A 134 10.41 2.65 13.65
C LYS A 134 9.09 3.32 14.03
N THR A 135 7.97 2.93 13.41
CA THR A 135 6.66 3.55 13.64
C THR A 135 5.77 2.72 14.57
N PHE A 136 5.95 1.40 14.59
CA PHE A 136 5.06 0.42 15.25
C PHE A 136 4.79 0.74 16.72
N GLY A 137 5.87 1.01 17.48
CA GLY A 137 5.77 1.33 18.90
C GLY A 137 4.90 2.57 19.16
N TRP A 138 5.00 3.59 18.32
CA TRP A 138 4.21 4.81 18.46
C TRP A 138 2.76 4.60 18.06
N THR A 139 2.52 3.99 16.90
CA THR A 139 1.16 3.89 16.34
C THR A 139 0.27 2.99 17.19
N ILE A 140 0.79 1.85 17.67
CA ILE A 140 0.00 0.89 18.44
C ILE A 140 -0.22 1.37 19.87
N THR A 141 0.84 1.73 20.59
CA THR A 141 0.72 2.06 22.03
C THR A 141 -0.13 3.31 22.28
N LYS A 142 -0.19 4.21 21.31
CA LYS A 142 -0.97 5.45 21.38
C LYS A 142 -2.34 5.32 20.72
N GLY A 143 -2.68 4.14 20.18
CA GLY A 143 -3.95 3.88 19.52
C GLY A 143 -4.21 4.74 18.29
N VAL A 144 -3.16 5.11 17.55
CA VAL A 144 -3.27 5.93 16.32
C VAL A 144 -4.07 5.15 15.28
N PHE A 145 -5.03 5.82 14.64
CA PHE A 145 -5.87 5.18 13.63
C PHE A 145 -5.03 4.83 12.39
N THR A 146 -4.78 3.54 12.20
CA THR A 146 -3.85 3.06 11.17
C THR A 146 -4.61 2.54 9.96
N ILE A 147 -4.44 3.17 8.80
CA ILE A 147 -5.06 2.77 7.54
C ILE A 147 -4.02 2.07 6.67
N THR A 148 -4.39 0.91 6.14
CA THR A 148 -3.55 0.12 5.24
C THR A 148 -4.17 0.02 3.85
N PRO A 149 -3.85 0.92 2.90
CA PRO A 149 -4.31 0.78 1.53
C PRO A 149 -3.61 -0.40 0.86
N VAL A 150 -4.38 -1.37 0.37
CA VAL A 150 -3.86 -2.62 -0.19
C VAL A 150 -4.85 -3.16 -1.23
N SER A 151 -4.38 -3.38 -2.45
CA SER A 151 -5.18 -4.03 -3.48
C SER A 151 -5.26 -5.54 -3.21
N LEU A 152 -6.40 -6.15 -3.57
CA LEU A 152 -6.57 -7.61 -3.55
C LEU A 152 -5.62 -8.36 -4.51
N GLU A 153 -4.88 -7.65 -5.38
CA GLU A 153 -3.71 -8.21 -6.09
C GLU A 153 -2.66 -8.83 -5.14
N LYS A 154 -2.67 -8.41 -3.87
CA LYS A 154 -1.79 -8.87 -2.79
C LYS A 154 -2.47 -9.87 -1.86
N PHE A 155 -3.61 -10.43 -2.25
CA PHE A 155 -4.29 -11.44 -1.46
C PHE A 155 -3.42 -12.70 -1.33
N VAL A 156 -3.27 -13.20 -0.10
CA VAL A 156 -2.59 -14.45 0.21
C VAL A 156 -3.53 -15.41 0.92
N PRO A 157 -3.58 -16.70 0.56
CA PRO A 157 -4.50 -17.66 1.18
C PRO A 157 -4.04 -18.09 2.58
N THR A 158 -2.76 -17.88 2.92
CA THR A 158 -2.18 -18.24 4.22
C THR A 158 -2.29 -17.05 5.19
N PRO A 159 -2.75 -17.26 6.43
CA PRO A 159 -2.73 -16.22 7.45
C PRO A 159 -1.35 -15.55 7.56
N VAL A 160 -1.31 -14.21 7.59
CA VAL A 160 -0.05 -13.47 7.57
C VAL A 160 0.80 -13.76 8.81
N GLU A 161 0.18 -14.09 9.94
CA GLU A 161 0.88 -14.49 11.16
C GLU A 161 1.61 -15.83 11.03
N GLU A 162 1.05 -16.77 10.27
CA GLU A 162 1.71 -18.05 9.96
C GLU A 162 2.88 -17.82 9.03
N SER A 163 2.65 -17.03 7.97
CA SER A 163 3.69 -16.66 7.01
C SER A 163 4.84 -15.90 7.69
N ALA A 164 4.54 -14.98 8.60
CA ALA A 164 5.53 -14.16 9.30
C ALA A 164 6.54 -15.01 10.10
N LYS A 165 6.09 -16.10 10.76
CA LYS A 165 6.95 -16.99 11.55
C LYS A 165 8.04 -17.69 10.74
N LEU A 166 7.84 -17.82 9.43
CA LEU A 166 8.78 -18.47 8.51
C LEU A 166 9.79 -17.50 7.88
N THR A 167 9.59 -16.20 8.09
CA THR A 167 10.36 -15.16 7.39
C THR A 167 11.31 -14.42 8.31
N GLY A 168 12.38 -13.90 7.73
CA GLY A 168 13.40 -13.11 8.42
C GLY A 168 14.57 -12.89 7.47
N ILE A 169 15.32 -11.80 7.65
CA ILE A 169 16.44 -11.50 6.76
C ILE A 169 17.57 -12.54 6.83
N TYR A 170 17.58 -13.37 7.87
CA TYR A 170 18.52 -14.48 8.08
C TYR A 170 17.86 -15.87 8.07
N SER A 171 16.59 -15.96 7.66
CA SER A 171 15.80 -17.20 7.72
C SER A 171 15.76 -17.97 6.40
N PHE A 172 16.43 -17.47 5.35
CA PHE A 172 16.42 -18.07 4.02
C PHE A 172 17.82 -18.52 3.60
N ASP A 173 17.91 -19.73 3.05
CA ASP A 173 19.16 -20.27 2.49
C ASP A 173 19.40 -19.76 1.05
N TRP A 174 18.33 -19.66 0.26
CA TRP A 174 18.34 -19.21 -1.13
C TRP A 174 17.03 -18.47 -1.48
N GLY A 175 17.02 -17.62 -2.51
CA GLY A 175 15.80 -16.96 -2.99
C GLY A 175 16.02 -16.17 -4.27
N THR A 176 14.98 -15.56 -4.82
CA THR A 176 15.09 -14.80 -6.09
C THR A 176 15.27 -13.30 -5.90
N GLY A 177 15.41 -12.82 -4.68
CA GLY A 177 15.49 -11.41 -4.41
C GLY A 177 16.10 -11.12 -3.05
N LEU A 178 15.94 -9.88 -2.62
CA LEU A 178 16.36 -9.44 -1.30
C LEU A 178 15.51 -10.13 -0.23
N TYR A 179 16.16 -10.85 0.69
CA TYR A 179 15.50 -11.46 1.83
C TYR A 179 14.84 -10.40 2.72
N SER A 180 13.62 -10.68 3.13
CA SER A 180 12.79 -9.75 3.90
C SER A 180 11.95 -10.51 4.91
N ALA A 181 11.80 -9.95 6.10
CA ALA A 181 10.78 -10.41 7.05
C ALA A 181 9.40 -9.92 6.58
N LEU A 182 8.38 -10.76 6.68
CA LEU A 182 6.99 -10.34 6.59
C LEU A 182 6.54 -9.90 8.00
N VAL A 183 6.16 -8.64 8.13
CA VAL A 183 5.80 -8.01 9.41
C VAL A 183 4.31 -7.71 9.41
N PRO A 184 3.49 -8.42 10.22
CA PRO A 184 2.08 -8.09 10.41
C PRO A 184 1.89 -6.66 10.93
N ILE A 185 0.84 -5.99 10.46
CA ILE A 185 0.46 -4.65 10.95
C ILE A 185 -0.83 -4.81 11.77
N PRO A 186 -0.72 -5.00 13.10
CA PRO A 186 -1.87 -5.24 13.96
C PRO A 186 -2.71 -3.97 14.07
N HIS A 187 -4.00 -4.15 14.34
CA HIS A 187 -4.99 -3.07 14.50
C HIS A 187 -5.10 -2.13 13.28
N SER A 188 -4.61 -2.54 12.11
CA SER A 188 -4.76 -1.74 10.91
C SER A 188 -6.15 -1.92 10.30
N HIS A 189 -6.65 -0.88 9.64
CA HIS A 189 -7.86 -0.87 8.85
C HIS A 189 -7.50 -1.02 7.37
N PRO A 190 -7.62 -2.21 6.76
CA PRO A 190 -7.30 -2.41 5.36
C PRO A 190 -8.35 -1.74 4.48
N ILE A 191 -7.91 -1.03 3.44
CA ILE A 191 -8.78 -0.46 2.42
C ILE A 191 -8.40 -1.06 1.07
N THR A 192 -9.26 -1.93 0.56
CA THR A 192 -9.15 -2.59 -0.74
C THR A 192 -10.13 -1.99 -1.75
N GLU A 193 -10.19 -2.56 -2.96
CA GLU A 193 -11.22 -2.22 -3.95
C GLU A 193 -12.65 -2.39 -3.39
N VAL A 194 -12.86 -3.38 -2.51
CA VAL A 194 -14.16 -3.67 -1.89
C VAL A 194 -14.59 -2.51 -0.99
N GLU A 195 -13.72 -2.13 -0.05
CA GLU A 195 -13.98 -0.98 0.82
C GLU A 195 -14.09 0.30 0.00
N ALA A 196 -13.28 0.46 -1.05
CA ALA A 196 -13.27 1.66 -1.85
C ALA A 196 -14.60 1.92 -2.58
N TYR A 197 -15.19 0.90 -3.21
CA TYR A 197 -16.51 1.04 -3.83
C TYR A 197 -17.61 1.28 -2.79
N ARG A 198 -17.54 0.62 -1.62
CA ARG A 198 -18.49 0.87 -0.54
C ARG A 198 -18.40 2.31 -0.03
N ILE A 199 -17.20 2.83 0.20
CA ILE A 199 -16.95 4.20 0.69
C ILE A 199 -17.40 5.25 -0.32
N LEU A 200 -17.00 5.11 -1.59
CA LEU A 200 -17.20 6.16 -2.59
C LEU A 200 -18.59 6.10 -3.25
N ALA A 201 -19.13 4.91 -3.46
CA ALA A 201 -20.37 4.70 -4.20
C ALA A 201 -21.52 4.15 -3.37
N GLY A 202 -21.26 3.54 -2.21
CA GLY A 202 -22.30 2.89 -1.42
C GLY A 202 -22.85 1.61 -2.08
N VAL A 203 -22.04 0.94 -2.91
CA VAL A 203 -22.40 -0.33 -3.56
C VAL A 203 -21.69 -1.50 -2.88
N GLU A 204 -22.27 -2.69 -2.97
CA GLU A 204 -21.56 -3.92 -2.64
C GLU A 204 -20.59 -4.26 -3.77
N ALA A 205 -19.41 -4.76 -3.39
CA ALA A 205 -18.35 -5.15 -4.32
C ALA A 205 -17.82 -6.52 -3.91
N ILE A 206 -17.89 -7.48 -4.84
CA ILE A 206 -17.51 -8.87 -4.60
C ILE A 206 -16.39 -9.22 -5.57
N PRO A 207 -15.15 -9.49 -5.11
CA PRO A 207 -14.09 -9.98 -5.97
C PRO A 207 -14.44 -11.40 -6.45
N ILE A 208 -14.38 -11.63 -7.75
CA ILE A 208 -14.73 -12.92 -8.38
C ILE A 208 -13.61 -13.53 -9.23
N ALA A 209 -12.59 -12.74 -9.58
CA ALA A 209 -11.37 -13.24 -10.21
C ALA A 209 -10.19 -12.30 -9.95
N ALA A 210 -8.96 -12.83 -10.03
CA ALA A 210 -7.73 -12.08 -9.90
C ALA A 210 -6.68 -12.59 -10.90
N GLY A 211 -5.76 -11.72 -11.30
CA GLY A 211 -4.76 -11.98 -12.33
C GLY A 211 -5.25 -11.68 -13.75
N GLY A 212 -4.35 -11.84 -14.71
CA GLY A 212 -4.55 -11.50 -16.12
C GLY A 212 -3.24 -11.60 -16.88
N ALA A 213 -3.23 -11.18 -18.15
CA ALA A 213 -2.06 -11.19 -19.01
C ALA A 213 -2.03 -9.96 -19.92
N GLY A 214 -0.84 -9.55 -20.36
CA GLY A 214 -0.68 -8.51 -21.38
C GLY A 214 -0.94 -7.10 -20.85
N GLY A 215 -0.49 -6.80 -19.63
CA GLY A 215 -0.76 -5.54 -18.93
C GLY A 215 -1.86 -5.65 -17.86
N ALA A 216 -2.54 -6.79 -17.79
CA ALA A 216 -3.54 -7.09 -16.76
C ALA A 216 -2.98 -7.96 -15.61
N GLU A 217 -1.67 -8.15 -15.52
CA GLU A 217 -1.04 -8.90 -14.42
C GLU A 217 -1.40 -8.25 -13.07
N GLY A 218 -1.92 -9.04 -12.13
CA GLY A 218 -2.37 -8.53 -10.83
C GLY A 218 -3.72 -7.82 -10.85
N SER A 219 -4.47 -7.84 -11.96
CA SER A 219 -5.81 -7.24 -11.98
C SER A 219 -6.77 -7.93 -11.03
N VAL A 220 -7.78 -7.21 -10.57
CA VAL A 220 -8.91 -7.74 -9.79
C VAL A 220 -10.19 -7.52 -10.57
N THR A 221 -11.02 -8.55 -10.67
CA THR A 221 -12.34 -8.48 -11.29
C THR A 221 -13.42 -8.63 -10.22
N LEU A 222 -14.34 -7.67 -10.19
CA LEU A 222 -15.39 -7.56 -9.20
C LEU A 222 -16.78 -7.56 -9.86
N VAL A 223 -17.75 -8.15 -9.17
CA VAL A 223 -19.17 -7.85 -9.37
C VAL A 223 -19.54 -6.71 -8.43
N LEU A 224 -20.07 -5.63 -8.98
CA LEU A 224 -20.69 -4.55 -8.21
C LEU A 224 -22.20 -4.72 -8.21
N GLU A 225 -22.85 -4.51 -7.07
CA GLU A 225 -24.30 -4.61 -6.92
C GLU A 225 -24.85 -3.48 -6.05
N GLY A 226 -25.94 -2.85 -6.51
CA GLY A 226 -26.56 -1.74 -5.80
C GLY A 226 -27.78 -1.15 -6.51
N GLU A 227 -28.32 -0.08 -5.93
CA GLU A 227 -29.41 0.71 -6.53
C GLU A 227 -28.93 1.61 -7.66
N ASP A 228 -29.86 2.08 -8.48
CA ASP A 228 -29.59 2.77 -9.74
C ASP A 228 -28.65 3.98 -9.59
N GLU A 229 -28.89 4.85 -8.60
CA GLU A 229 -28.06 6.03 -8.36
C GLU A 229 -26.65 5.68 -7.87
N ALA A 230 -26.55 4.68 -6.99
CA ALA A 230 -25.27 4.20 -6.46
C ALA A 230 -24.43 3.54 -7.57
N MET A 231 -25.08 2.79 -8.46
CA MET A 231 -24.44 2.13 -9.59
C MET A 231 -23.97 3.12 -10.67
N GLU A 232 -24.73 4.19 -10.94
CA GLU A 232 -24.25 5.25 -11.84
C GLU A 232 -23.03 5.97 -11.25
N ARG A 233 -23.03 6.23 -9.93
CA ARG A 233 -21.84 6.78 -9.24
C ARG A 233 -20.63 5.83 -9.34
N ALA A 234 -20.84 4.54 -9.08
CA ALA A 234 -19.78 3.53 -9.19
C ALA A 234 -19.19 3.46 -10.61
N LYS A 235 -20.05 3.56 -11.64
CA LYS A 235 -19.65 3.59 -13.04
C LYS A 235 -18.81 4.82 -13.38
N GLU A 236 -19.20 6.01 -12.93
CA GLU A 236 -18.42 7.24 -13.17
C GLU A 236 -17.08 7.23 -12.43
N ILE A 237 -17.05 6.75 -11.18
CA ILE A 237 -15.80 6.53 -10.45
C ILE A 237 -14.89 5.54 -11.20
N THR A 238 -15.46 4.44 -11.69
CA THR A 238 -14.72 3.43 -12.44
C THR A 238 -14.12 4.04 -13.70
N LYS A 239 -14.91 4.75 -14.51
CA LYS A 239 -14.42 5.45 -15.70
C LYS A 239 -13.29 6.42 -15.38
N ALA A 240 -13.39 7.15 -14.27
CA ALA A 240 -12.40 8.14 -13.86
C ALA A 240 -11.05 7.52 -13.47
N VAL A 241 -11.02 6.25 -13.02
CA VAL A 241 -9.76 5.56 -12.70
C VAL A 241 -9.24 4.71 -13.85
N LYS A 242 -10.05 4.39 -14.87
CA LYS A 242 -9.61 3.59 -16.02
C LYS A 242 -8.51 4.31 -16.80
N GLY A 243 -7.49 3.55 -17.20
CA GLY A 243 -6.34 4.08 -17.94
C GLY A 243 -5.24 4.69 -17.06
N GLU A 244 -5.31 4.51 -15.74
CA GLU A 244 -4.22 4.90 -14.84
C GLU A 244 -2.89 4.26 -15.31
N PRO A 245 -1.81 5.04 -15.51
CA PRO A 245 -0.57 4.53 -16.09
C PRO A 245 0.12 3.45 -15.23
N HIS A 246 0.68 2.44 -15.89
CA HIS A 246 1.54 1.48 -15.23
C HIS A 246 2.81 2.13 -14.68
N LEU A 247 3.16 1.73 -13.45
CA LEU A 247 4.43 2.13 -12.86
C LEU A 247 5.58 1.45 -13.60
N LYS A 248 6.58 2.24 -14.00
CA LYS A 248 7.79 1.73 -14.63
C LYS A 248 8.63 0.98 -13.59
N PRO A 249 9.32 -0.11 -13.98
CA PRO A 249 10.29 -0.76 -13.10
C PRO A 249 11.36 0.24 -12.64
N TYR A 250 11.49 0.40 -11.33
CA TYR A 250 12.49 1.28 -10.70
C TYR A 250 13.17 0.52 -9.56
N THR A 251 14.39 0.06 -9.80
CA THR A 251 15.17 -0.77 -8.87
C THR A 251 16.61 -0.29 -8.86
N GLU A 252 17.31 -0.47 -7.73
CA GLU A 252 18.74 -0.20 -7.63
C GLU A 252 19.54 -1.00 -8.66
N ASP A 253 20.64 -0.41 -9.13
CA ASP A 253 21.60 -1.11 -9.96
C ASP A 253 22.37 -2.13 -9.10
N CYS A 254 22.31 -3.41 -9.50
CA CYS A 254 22.97 -4.49 -8.77
C CYS A 254 24.48 -4.31 -8.67
N SER A 255 25.12 -3.59 -9.60
CA SER A 255 26.57 -3.34 -9.56
C SER A 255 27.01 -2.48 -8.37
N VAL A 256 26.10 -1.65 -7.84
CA VAL A 256 26.34 -0.72 -6.72
C VAL A 256 25.45 -1.01 -5.51
N CYS A 257 24.51 -1.95 -5.63
CA CYS A 257 23.58 -2.27 -4.56
C CYS A 257 24.31 -2.92 -3.37
N PRO A 258 24.18 -2.38 -2.14
CA PRO A 258 24.85 -2.92 -0.96
C PRO A 258 24.33 -4.32 -0.58
N PHE A 259 23.15 -4.70 -1.07
CA PHE A 259 22.52 -5.99 -0.81
C PHE A 259 22.74 -7.02 -1.92
N ALA A 260 23.50 -6.69 -2.99
CA ALA A 260 23.66 -7.56 -4.14
C ALA A 260 24.19 -8.94 -3.75
N LYS A 261 25.14 -9.02 -2.82
CA LYS A 261 25.78 -10.27 -2.38
C LYS A 261 24.85 -11.27 -1.68
N ILE A 262 23.70 -10.81 -1.18
CA ILE A 262 22.70 -11.63 -0.47
C ILE A 262 21.38 -11.76 -1.25
N CYS A 263 21.36 -11.28 -2.49
CA CYS A 263 20.23 -11.32 -3.41
C CYS A 263 20.60 -12.27 -4.57
N GLY A 264 19.65 -13.04 -5.12
CA GLY A 264 20.00 -14.07 -6.10
C GLY A 264 19.78 -15.49 -5.61
N LEU A 265 19.75 -16.45 -6.55
CA LEU A 265 19.90 -17.89 -6.28
C LEU A 265 21.32 -18.25 -5.78
N GLY A 266 21.98 -17.38 -4.98
CA GLY A 266 23.25 -17.65 -4.33
C GLY A 266 24.52 -17.10 -5.01
N SER A 267 24.44 -16.23 -6.02
CA SER A 267 25.63 -15.77 -6.78
C SER A 267 25.80 -14.25 -6.91
N GLY A 268 24.85 -13.45 -6.41
CA GLY A 268 25.02 -12.01 -6.28
C GLY A 268 24.51 -11.14 -7.44
N VAL A 269 23.77 -11.66 -8.43
CA VAL A 269 23.05 -10.84 -9.44
C VAL A 269 21.91 -11.65 -10.11
N PHE A 270 20.77 -11.01 -10.45
CA PHE A 270 19.95 -11.38 -11.62
C PHE A 270 20.01 -10.26 -12.64
#